data_AF-A0AA97DNP0-F1
#
_entry.id   AF-A0AA97DNP0-F1
#
_cell.length_a   1.000
_cell.length_b   1.000
_cell.length_c   1.000
_cell.angle_alpha   90.00
_cell.angle_beta   90.00
_cell.angle_gamma   90.00
#
_symmetry.space_group_name_H-M   'P 1'
#
loop_
_entity.id
_entity.type
_entity.pdbx_description
1 polymer ?
#
loop_
_entity_poly.entity_id
_entity_poly.type
_entity_poly.pdbx_seq_one_letter_code
_entity_poly.pdbx_strand_id
1 'polypeptide(L)'
;MSGRHTSRTGKGPAIRSLPKTLKLVARLAPRQLNDELALARVELKRKAAQVGVAGAFFGVALVFLMLLVIALVVAAILGLATIMPGWLAALIVAAVFLLIVALGALIGTAKFRAAMPLVPEDTIRGIKHDLGIAKEGSAFDESILDPNSPAAKAAKAQKEAEAQKAKAEKAAKEAAKDADAAKAPTEAELRRRLDKRREHLTGVRDELGEELDVKKQGQALLETANQKLQEGREFAAAKFAAAGESVPEDFTGRLAARWKDLVAFAAAAAVFVVALRKLLKK
;
A
#
# COMPACT_ATOMS: atom_id res chain seq x y z
N MET A 1 17.11 -82.99 17.31
CA MET A 1 15.97 -83.57 16.59
C MET A 1 14.71 -82.74 16.84
N SER A 2 14.01 -82.42 15.75
CA SER A 2 12.61 -81.99 15.60
C SER A 2 12.02 -80.86 16.46
N GLY A 3 11.55 -79.82 15.77
CA GLY A 3 10.62 -78.82 16.30
C GLY A 3 10.20 -77.81 15.23
N ARG A 4 9.73 -78.28 14.07
CA ARG A 4 9.24 -77.47 12.96
C ARG A 4 7.86 -76.90 13.34
N HIS A 5 7.72 -75.58 13.47
CA HIS A 5 6.41 -74.92 13.48
C HIS A 5 6.22 -74.09 12.22
N THR A 6 5.33 -74.60 11.37
CA THR A 6 4.68 -73.89 10.28
C THR A 6 3.47 -73.13 10.80
N SER A 7 3.34 -71.84 10.49
CA SER A 7 2.05 -71.14 10.38
C SER A 7 2.26 -69.87 9.54
N ARG A 8 1.98 -69.97 8.24
CA ARG A 8 0.72 -69.56 7.59
C ARG A 8 0.76 -68.09 7.18
N THR A 9 1.04 -67.89 5.90
CA THR A 9 0.75 -66.69 5.13
C THR A 9 -0.72 -66.27 5.29
N GLY A 10 -0.96 -65.08 5.84
CA GLY A 10 -2.24 -64.38 5.77
C GLY A 10 -2.09 -63.10 4.94
N LYS A 11 -2.05 -63.24 3.61
CA LYS A 11 -2.16 -62.13 2.66
C LYS A 11 -3.65 -61.77 2.56
N GLY A 12 -4.05 -60.65 3.16
CA GLY A 12 -5.35 -60.01 2.95
C GLY A 12 -5.14 -58.63 2.31
N PRO A 13 -5.96 -58.21 1.34
CA PRO A 13 -5.72 -56.99 0.56
C PRO A 13 -5.79 -55.75 1.46
N ALA A 14 -4.77 -54.90 1.36
CA ALA A 14 -4.61 -53.63 2.07
C ALA A 14 -5.64 -52.54 1.68
N ILE A 15 -6.84 -52.93 1.25
CA ILE A 15 -7.88 -52.05 0.70
C ILE A 15 -8.77 -51.47 1.82
N ARG A 16 -8.84 -52.10 3.00
CA ARG A 16 -9.60 -51.57 4.16
C ARG A 16 -8.86 -50.48 4.95
N SER A 17 -7.54 -50.32 4.78
CA SER A 17 -6.75 -49.27 5.45
C SER A 17 -6.55 -48.01 4.60
N LEU A 18 -6.83 -48.05 3.29
CA LEU A 18 -6.81 -46.89 2.37
C LEU A 18 -7.56 -45.65 2.91
N PRO A 19 -8.80 -45.75 3.41
CA PRO A 19 -9.48 -44.59 3.99
C PRO A 19 -8.81 -44.12 5.29
N LYS A 20 -8.16 -45.01 6.05
CA LYS A 20 -7.44 -44.68 7.29
C LYS A 20 -6.09 -44.01 7.00
N THR A 21 -5.38 -44.43 5.95
CA THR A 21 -4.12 -43.83 5.51
C THR A 21 -4.36 -42.49 4.81
N LEU A 22 -5.39 -42.34 3.97
CA LEU A 22 -5.83 -41.05 3.42
C LEU A 22 -6.20 -40.06 4.53
N LYS A 23 -6.91 -40.52 5.57
CA LYS A 23 -7.29 -39.67 6.71
C LYS A 23 -6.09 -39.27 7.58
N LEU A 24 -5.07 -40.13 7.68
CA LEU A 24 -3.80 -39.81 8.32
C LEU A 24 -2.98 -38.82 7.48
N VAL A 25 -2.82 -39.07 6.18
CA VAL A 25 -2.13 -38.15 5.26
C VAL A 25 -2.81 -36.79 5.23
N ALA A 26 -4.14 -36.73 5.12
CA ALA A 26 -4.90 -35.46 5.18
C ALA A 26 -4.77 -34.72 6.52
N ARG A 27 -4.52 -35.46 7.62
CA ARG A 27 -4.32 -34.88 8.96
C ARG A 27 -2.86 -34.45 9.21
N LEU A 28 -1.87 -35.10 8.59
CA LEU A 28 -0.45 -34.81 8.78
C LEU A 28 0.13 -33.87 7.71
N ALA A 29 -0.37 -33.90 6.46
CA ALA A 29 0.12 -33.06 5.36
C ALA A 29 0.10 -31.55 5.67
N PRO A 30 -0.96 -30.98 6.30
CA PRO A 30 -0.96 -29.55 6.61
C PRO A 30 0.11 -29.17 7.64
N ARG A 31 0.42 -30.07 8.59
CA ARG A 31 1.46 -29.83 9.60
C ARG A 31 2.84 -29.87 8.98
N GLN A 32 3.12 -30.87 8.15
CA GLN A 32 4.40 -30.99 7.47
C GLN A 32 4.66 -29.81 6.51
N LEU A 33 3.64 -29.36 5.76
CA LEU A 33 3.74 -28.15 4.93
C LEU A 33 3.99 -26.90 5.76
N ASN A 34 3.33 -26.76 6.92
CA ASN A 34 3.55 -25.63 7.82
C ASN A 34 4.97 -25.64 8.42
N ASP A 35 5.52 -26.81 8.72
CA ASP A 35 6.88 -26.97 9.26
C ASP A 35 7.93 -26.66 8.19
N GLU A 36 7.76 -27.12 6.95
CA GLU A 36 8.61 -26.77 5.81
C GLU A 36 8.54 -25.28 5.48
N LEU A 37 7.35 -24.68 5.52
CA LEU A 37 7.16 -23.23 5.38
C LEU A 37 7.80 -22.46 6.53
N ALA A 38 7.73 -22.96 7.76
CA ALA A 38 8.37 -22.34 8.91
C ALA A 38 9.90 -22.39 8.78
N LEU A 39 10.45 -23.51 8.33
CA LEU A 39 11.88 -23.68 8.07
C LEU A 39 12.35 -22.78 6.92
N ALA A 40 11.62 -22.75 5.80
CA ALA A 40 11.88 -21.85 4.68
C ALA A 40 11.83 -20.38 5.11
N ARG A 41 10.89 -19.99 5.98
CA ARG A 41 10.83 -18.63 6.55
C ARG A 41 12.04 -18.30 7.42
N VAL A 42 12.51 -19.24 8.24
CA VAL A 42 13.71 -19.05 9.08
C VAL A 42 14.95 -18.89 8.21
N GLU A 43 15.11 -19.74 7.20
CA GLU A 43 16.24 -19.66 6.27
C GLU A 43 16.19 -18.38 5.43
N LEU A 44 15.01 -18.00 4.91
CA LEU A 44 14.79 -16.74 4.22
C LEU A 44 15.11 -15.54 5.12
N LYS A 45 14.69 -15.53 6.38
CA LYS A 45 15.04 -14.46 7.33
C LYS A 45 16.55 -14.36 7.55
N ARG A 46 17.23 -15.50 7.69
CA ARG A 46 18.69 -15.54 7.87
C ARG A 46 19.43 -15.02 6.63
N LYS A 47 19.05 -15.48 5.44
CA LYS A 47 19.59 -15.00 4.16
C LYS A 47 19.24 -13.53 3.93
N ALA A 48 18.01 -13.11 4.22
CA ALA A 48 17.57 -11.73 4.09
C ALA A 48 18.30 -10.80 5.08
N ALA A 49 18.62 -11.23 6.30
CA ALA A 49 19.43 -10.44 7.22
C ALA A 49 20.86 -10.28 6.70
N GLN A 50 21.48 -11.33 6.17
CA GLN A 50 22.83 -11.27 5.62
C GLN A 50 22.89 -10.40 4.35
N VAL A 51 21.94 -10.57 3.43
CA VAL A 51 21.79 -9.71 2.24
C VAL A 51 21.41 -8.29 2.65
N GLY A 52 20.61 -8.12 3.70
CA GLY A 52 20.18 -6.82 4.21
C GLY A 52 21.34 -6.00 4.79
N VAL A 53 22.25 -6.63 5.53
CA VAL A 53 23.47 -5.96 6.03
C VAL A 53 24.36 -5.54 4.85
N ALA A 54 24.59 -6.44 3.89
CA ALA A 54 25.34 -6.08 2.68
C ALA A 54 24.65 -4.96 1.88
N GLY A 55 23.32 -5.02 1.77
CA GLY A 55 22.49 -3.99 1.14
C GLY A 55 22.57 -2.64 1.85
N ALA A 56 22.67 -2.63 3.19
CA ALA A 56 22.86 -1.40 3.96
C ALA A 56 24.23 -0.75 3.67
N PHE A 57 25.31 -1.54 3.65
CA PHE A 57 26.63 -1.03 3.27
C PHE A 57 26.67 -0.55 1.81
N PHE A 58 26.02 -1.27 0.89
CA PHE A 58 25.86 -0.80 -0.49
C PHE A 58 25.05 0.50 -0.57
N GLY A 59 24.01 0.64 0.23
CA GLY A 59 23.23 1.88 0.33
C GLY A 59 24.10 3.07 0.75
N VAL A 60 24.90 2.90 1.80
CA VAL A 60 25.85 3.93 2.24
C VAL A 60 26.90 4.21 1.15
N ALA A 61 27.48 3.17 0.56
CA ALA A 61 28.47 3.32 -0.50
C ALA A 61 27.90 4.07 -1.72
N LEU A 62 26.65 3.82 -2.10
CA LEU A 62 25.98 4.54 -3.20
C LEU A 62 25.77 6.02 -2.88
N VAL A 63 25.43 6.37 -1.64
CA VAL A 63 25.33 7.77 -1.21
C VAL A 63 26.69 8.47 -1.31
N PHE A 64 27.75 7.85 -0.79
CA PHE A 64 29.11 8.42 -0.89
C PHE A 64 29.61 8.48 -2.34
N LEU A 65 29.27 7.49 -3.17
CA LEU A 65 29.58 7.51 -4.60
C LEU A 65 28.87 8.67 -5.30
N MET A 66 27.60 8.92 -4.98
CA MET A 66 26.85 10.07 -5.52
C MET A 66 27.51 11.40 -5.11
N LEU A 67 27.89 11.55 -3.84
CA LEU A 67 28.60 12.74 -3.36
C LEU A 67 29.96 12.92 -4.04
N LEU A 68 30.71 11.81 -4.24
CA LEU A 68 31.98 11.82 -4.95
C LEU A 68 31.80 12.30 -6.40
N VAL A 69 30.78 11.80 -7.12
CA VAL A 69 30.49 12.24 -8.49
C VAL A 69 30.17 13.73 -8.53
N ILE A 70 29.38 14.25 -7.59
CA ILE A 70 29.08 15.69 -7.49
C ILE A 70 30.38 16.49 -7.27
N ALA A 71 31.22 16.06 -6.31
CA ALA A 71 32.48 16.72 -6.03
C ALA A 71 33.42 16.72 -7.25
N LEU A 72 33.50 15.61 -7.99
CA LEU A 72 34.29 15.50 -9.21
C LEU A 72 33.76 16.42 -10.33
N VAL A 73 32.44 16.53 -10.50
CA VAL A 73 31.84 17.47 -11.46
C VAL A 73 32.20 18.90 -11.10
N VAL A 74 32.05 19.29 -9.82
CA VAL A 74 32.43 20.64 -9.35
C VAL A 74 33.93 20.88 -9.57
N ALA A 75 34.78 19.92 -9.21
CA ALA A 75 36.23 20.03 -9.42
C ALA A 75 36.59 20.16 -10.90
N ALA A 76 35.92 19.42 -11.79
CA ALA A 76 36.13 19.53 -13.24
C ALA A 76 35.72 20.90 -13.78
N ILE A 77 34.57 21.44 -13.33
CA ILE A 77 34.10 22.77 -13.72
C ILE A 77 35.08 23.84 -13.22
N LEU A 78 35.47 23.80 -11.94
CA LEU A 78 36.40 24.78 -11.36
C LEU A 78 37.79 24.69 -11.99
N GLY A 79 38.28 23.47 -12.24
CA GLY A 79 39.55 23.25 -12.92
C GLY A 79 39.55 23.83 -14.33
N LEU A 80 38.49 23.60 -15.10
CA LEU A 80 38.36 24.14 -16.45
C LEU A 80 38.11 25.67 -16.44
N ALA A 81 37.43 26.18 -15.41
CA ALA A 81 37.22 27.61 -15.21
C ALA A 81 38.51 28.41 -14.95
N THR A 82 39.65 27.74 -14.68
CA THR A 82 40.95 28.42 -14.57
C THR A 82 41.47 28.94 -15.92
N ILE A 83 41.01 28.36 -17.03
CA ILE A 83 41.46 28.71 -18.39
C ILE A 83 40.35 29.28 -19.29
N MET A 84 39.10 29.32 -18.83
CA MET A 84 37.95 29.87 -19.56
C MET A 84 36.84 30.38 -18.62
N PRO A 85 35.84 31.14 -19.09
CA PRO A 85 34.73 31.57 -18.25
C PRO A 85 33.96 30.40 -17.62
N GLY A 86 33.61 30.51 -16.34
CA GLY A 86 33.00 29.41 -15.58
C GLY A 86 31.68 28.89 -16.16
N TRP A 87 30.88 29.76 -16.80
CA TRP A 87 29.64 29.34 -17.47
C TRP A 87 29.92 28.43 -18.67
N LEU A 88 30.99 28.69 -19.43
CA LEU A 88 31.38 27.88 -20.57
C LEU A 88 31.97 26.54 -20.11
N ALA A 89 32.79 26.57 -19.06
CA ALA A 89 33.31 25.37 -18.42
C ALA A 89 32.17 24.42 -17.96
N ALA A 90 31.14 24.97 -17.31
CA ALA A 90 29.97 24.21 -16.89
C ALA A 90 29.22 23.56 -18.08
N LEU A 91 29.05 24.29 -19.19
CA LEU A 91 28.41 23.75 -20.40
C LEU A 91 29.22 22.63 -21.05
N ILE A 92 30.54 22.75 -21.10
CA ILE A 92 31.41 21.70 -21.66
C ILE A 92 31.34 20.44 -20.80
N VAL A 93 31.47 20.56 -19.48
CA VAL A 93 31.35 19.40 -18.58
C VAL A 93 29.96 18.77 -18.71
N ALA A 94 28.89 19.57 -18.76
CA ALA A 94 27.53 19.06 -18.97
C ALA A 94 27.39 18.29 -20.30
N ALA A 95 27.97 18.80 -21.39
CA ALA A 95 27.95 18.13 -22.69
C ALA A 95 28.66 16.77 -22.67
N VAL A 96 29.81 16.67 -21.98
CA VAL A 96 30.52 15.40 -21.80
C VAL A 96 29.67 14.39 -21.03
N PHE A 97 29.04 14.80 -19.92
CA PHE A 97 28.14 13.93 -19.16
C PHE A 97 26.92 13.50 -19.97
N LEU A 98 26.35 14.40 -20.78
CA LEU A 98 25.23 14.08 -21.67
C LEU A 98 25.60 12.98 -22.67
N LEU A 99 26.81 13.04 -23.25
CA LEU A 99 27.31 12.00 -24.15
C LEU A 99 27.47 10.65 -23.43
N ILE A 100 28.03 10.64 -22.22
CA ILE A 100 28.18 9.42 -21.41
C ILE A 100 26.81 8.81 -21.12
N VAL A 101 25.83 9.63 -20.71
CA VAL A 101 24.45 9.20 -20.45
C VAL A 101 23.79 8.64 -21.71
N ALA A 102 23.94 9.32 -22.85
CA ALA A 102 23.36 8.88 -24.11
C ALA A 102 23.93 7.52 -24.54
N LEU A 103 25.25 7.33 -24.44
CA LEU A 103 25.91 6.06 -24.78
C LEU A 103 25.51 4.94 -23.82
N GLY A 104 25.48 5.24 -22.52
CA GLY A 104 25.03 4.31 -21.48
C GLY A 104 23.57 3.89 -21.68
N ALA A 105 22.69 4.83 -22.02
CA ALA A 105 21.29 4.55 -22.33
C ALA A 105 21.13 3.70 -23.60
N LEU A 106 21.93 3.96 -24.64
CA LEU A 106 21.90 3.18 -25.88
C LEU A 106 22.35 1.73 -25.63
N ILE A 107 23.46 1.53 -24.91
CA ILE A 107 23.96 0.20 -24.58
C ILE A 107 22.99 -0.51 -23.62
N GLY A 108 22.51 0.20 -22.60
CA GLY A 108 21.58 -0.32 -21.60
C GLY A 108 20.27 -0.77 -22.24
N THR A 109 19.69 0.03 -23.13
CA THR A 109 18.47 -0.34 -23.86
C THR A 109 18.71 -1.49 -24.83
N ALA A 110 19.85 -1.54 -25.52
CA ALA A 110 20.20 -2.67 -26.38
C ALA A 110 20.33 -3.98 -25.60
N LYS A 111 21.02 -3.96 -24.45
CA LYS A 111 21.17 -5.13 -23.58
C LYS A 111 19.86 -5.53 -22.90
N PHE A 112 19.06 -4.56 -22.47
CA PHE A 112 17.76 -4.79 -21.87
C PHE A 112 16.78 -5.43 -22.87
N ARG A 113 16.79 -4.98 -24.13
CA ARG A 113 16.00 -5.60 -25.21
C ARG A 113 16.48 -7.01 -25.54
N ALA A 114 17.79 -7.26 -25.54
CA ALA A 114 18.35 -8.60 -25.75
C ALA A 114 18.06 -9.56 -24.60
N ALA A 115 17.82 -9.05 -23.39
CA ALA A 115 17.48 -9.84 -22.20
C ALA A 115 15.96 -10.06 -22.01
N MET A 116 15.12 -9.59 -22.95
CA MET A 116 13.68 -9.88 -22.92
C MET A 116 13.33 -11.12 -23.74
N PRO A 117 12.35 -11.94 -23.28
CA PRO A 117 11.44 -11.65 -22.15
C PRO A 117 12.02 -12.02 -20.78
N LEU A 118 12.05 -11.04 -19.85
CA LEU A 118 12.39 -11.22 -18.42
C LEU A 118 11.35 -12.06 -17.66
N VAL A 119 10.19 -12.25 -18.29
CA VAL A 119 9.09 -13.04 -17.77
C VAL A 119 9.20 -14.42 -18.41
N PRO A 120 9.37 -15.50 -17.64
CA PRO A 120 9.43 -16.85 -18.20
C PRO A 120 8.05 -17.20 -18.79
N GLU A 121 7.92 -17.02 -20.11
CA GLU A 121 6.65 -17.18 -20.84
C GLU A 121 6.08 -18.58 -20.65
N ASP A 122 6.93 -19.60 -20.58
CA ASP A 122 6.55 -20.99 -20.38
C ASP A 122 5.95 -21.23 -18.97
N THR A 123 6.50 -20.59 -17.93
CA THR A 123 5.95 -20.70 -16.57
C THR A 123 4.58 -20.04 -16.47
N ILE A 124 4.40 -18.88 -17.11
CA ILE A 124 3.09 -18.22 -17.14
C ILE A 124 2.09 -19.02 -17.99
N ARG A 125 2.53 -19.61 -19.10
CA ARG A 125 1.69 -20.48 -19.94
C ARG A 125 1.20 -21.68 -19.15
N GLY A 126 2.09 -22.36 -18.41
CA GLY A 126 1.73 -23.47 -17.53
C GLY A 126 0.69 -23.09 -16.47
N ILE A 127 0.89 -21.96 -15.77
CA ILE A 127 -0.08 -21.50 -14.76
C ILE A 127 -1.45 -21.18 -15.39
N LYS A 128 -1.48 -20.56 -16.57
CA LYS A 128 -2.74 -20.26 -17.27
C LYS A 128 -3.43 -21.52 -17.78
N HIS A 129 -2.67 -22.49 -18.26
CA HIS A 129 -3.18 -23.81 -18.63
C HIS A 129 -3.83 -24.50 -17.43
N ASP A 130 -3.12 -24.57 -16.29
CA ASP A 130 -3.62 -25.23 -15.09
C ASP A 130 -4.88 -24.55 -14.52
N LEU A 131 -4.93 -23.21 -14.55
CA LEU A 131 -6.12 -22.44 -14.20
C LEU A 131 -7.28 -22.64 -15.19
N GLY A 132 -6.97 -22.74 -16.47
CA GLY A 132 -7.93 -23.00 -17.54
C GLY A 132 -8.60 -24.36 -17.35
N ILE A 133 -7.80 -25.41 -17.16
CA ILE A 133 -8.28 -26.76 -16.85
C ILE A 133 -9.07 -26.79 -15.54
N ALA A 134 -8.62 -26.08 -14.50
CA ALA A 134 -9.35 -26.01 -13.23
C ALA A 134 -10.73 -25.34 -13.35
N LYS A 135 -10.90 -24.39 -14.29
CA LYS A 135 -12.13 -23.63 -14.48
C LYS A 135 -13.07 -24.26 -15.50
N GLU A 136 -12.54 -24.74 -16.61
CA GLU A 136 -13.28 -25.15 -17.81
C GLU A 136 -13.19 -26.66 -18.06
N GLY A 137 -12.35 -27.38 -17.31
CA GLY A 137 -12.21 -28.83 -17.41
C GLY A 137 -11.75 -29.26 -18.79
N SER A 138 -12.37 -30.33 -19.32
CA SER A 138 -12.05 -30.84 -20.66
C SER A 138 -12.54 -29.96 -21.81
N ALA A 139 -13.30 -28.89 -21.52
CA ALA A 139 -13.74 -27.91 -22.52
C ALA A 139 -12.73 -26.78 -22.71
N PHE A 140 -11.67 -26.74 -21.91
CA PHE A 140 -10.61 -25.76 -22.06
C PHE A 140 -9.87 -25.99 -23.39
N ASP A 141 -9.88 -24.97 -24.24
CA ASP A 141 -9.12 -24.96 -25.48
C ASP A 141 -7.70 -24.46 -25.18
N GLU A 142 -6.67 -25.26 -25.44
CA GLU A 142 -5.28 -24.85 -25.21
C GLU A 142 -4.83 -23.76 -26.20
N SER A 143 -5.48 -23.69 -27.38
CA SER A 143 -5.07 -22.80 -28.47
C SER A 143 -5.21 -21.31 -28.15
N ILE A 144 -6.04 -20.93 -27.16
CA ILE A 144 -6.14 -19.55 -26.66
C ILE A 144 -4.91 -19.08 -25.86
N LEU A 145 -4.04 -20.00 -25.43
CA LEU A 145 -2.79 -19.66 -24.73
C LEU A 145 -1.67 -19.26 -25.68
N ASP A 146 -1.74 -19.70 -26.95
CA ASP A 146 -0.73 -19.39 -27.96
C ASP A 146 -0.98 -18.01 -28.59
N PRO A 147 -0.06 -17.05 -28.47
CA PRO A 147 -0.24 -15.68 -28.97
C PRO A 147 -0.48 -15.59 -30.48
N ASN A 148 -0.04 -16.61 -31.23
CA ASN A 148 -0.09 -16.65 -32.69
C ASN A 148 -1.30 -17.41 -33.24
N SER A 149 -2.11 -18.05 -32.38
CA SER A 149 -3.28 -18.79 -32.84
C SER A 149 -4.38 -17.85 -33.36
N PRO A 150 -5.24 -18.32 -34.29
CA PRO A 150 -6.39 -17.54 -34.74
C PRO A 150 -7.36 -17.21 -33.59
N ALA A 151 -7.49 -18.10 -32.60
CA ALA A 151 -8.32 -17.91 -31.42
C ALA A 151 -7.81 -16.79 -30.50
N ALA A 152 -6.50 -16.73 -30.24
CA ALA A 152 -5.89 -15.67 -29.42
C ALA A 152 -5.96 -14.29 -30.11
N LYS A 153 -5.78 -14.26 -31.44
CA LYS A 153 -5.95 -13.03 -32.24
C LYS A 153 -7.40 -12.56 -32.24
N ALA A 154 -8.37 -13.46 -32.38
CA ALA A 154 -9.79 -13.14 -32.27
C ALA A 154 -10.15 -12.61 -30.88
N ALA A 155 -9.67 -13.25 -29.81
CA ALA A 155 -9.90 -12.80 -28.44
C ALA A 155 -9.26 -11.43 -28.14
N LYS A 156 -8.05 -11.17 -28.67
CA LYS A 156 -7.39 -9.86 -28.54
C LYS A 156 -8.12 -8.78 -29.33
N ALA A 157 -8.54 -9.08 -30.56
CA ALA A 157 -9.33 -8.17 -31.40
C ALA A 157 -10.70 -7.86 -30.76
N GLN A 158 -11.34 -8.84 -30.12
CA GLN A 158 -12.57 -8.63 -29.36
C GLN A 158 -12.35 -7.72 -28.15
N LYS A 159 -11.31 -7.95 -27.35
CA LYS A 159 -10.96 -7.06 -26.22
C LYS A 159 -10.60 -5.66 -26.66
N GLU A 160 -9.88 -5.50 -27.77
CA GLU A 160 -9.56 -4.19 -28.33
C GLU A 160 -10.80 -3.50 -28.89
N ALA A 161 -11.71 -4.22 -29.55
CA ALA A 161 -12.98 -3.70 -30.03
C ALA A 161 -13.91 -3.30 -28.88
N GLU A 162 -13.99 -4.08 -27.79
CA GLU A 162 -14.72 -3.72 -26.58
C GLU A 162 -14.11 -2.50 -25.88
N ALA A 163 -12.77 -2.45 -25.78
CA ALA A 163 -12.07 -1.29 -25.22
C ALA A 163 -12.30 -0.03 -26.08
N GLN A 164 -12.33 -0.16 -27.41
CA GLN A 164 -12.65 0.93 -28.33
C GLN A 164 -14.12 1.36 -28.22
N LYS A 165 -15.07 0.42 -28.14
CA LYS A 165 -16.48 0.71 -27.90
C LYS A 165 -16.70 1.40 -26.55
N ALA A 166 -16.06 0.92 -25.49
CA ALA A 166 -16.14 1.55 -24.16
C ALA A 166 -15.52 2.96 -24.15
N LYS A 167 -14.42 3.18 -24.88
CA LYS A 167 -13.83 4.52 -25.06
C LYS A 167 -14.73 5.42 -25.90
N ALA A 168 -15.32 4.91 -26.98
CA ALA A 168 -16.24 5.66 -27.83
C ALA A 168 -17.55 6.03 -27.09
N GLU A 169 -18.08 5.12 -26.26
CA GLU A 169 -19.25 5.38 -25.43
C GLU A 169 -18.95 6.42 -24.33
N LYS A 170 -17.76 6.35 -23.71
CA LYS A 170 -17.31 7.39 -22.77
C LYS A 170 -17.15 8.75 -23.46
N ALA A 171 -16.50 8.78 -24.63
CA ALA A 171 -16.33 10.00 -25.42
C ALA A 171 -17.68 10.58 -25.89
N ALA A 172 -18.63 9.73 -26.28
CA ALA A 172 -19.99 10.15 -26.64
C ALA A 172 -20.77 10.68 -25.43
N LYS A 173 -20.61 10.08 -24.25
CA LYS A 173 -21.20 10.58 -23.00
C LYS A 173 -20.56 11.90 -22.54
N GLU A 174 -19.27 12.10 -22.77
CA GLU A 174 -18.58 13.37 -22.51
C GLU A 174 -19.02 14.45 -23.51
N ALA A 175 -19.05 14.15 -24.81
CA ALA A 175 -19.56 15.06 -25.83
C ALA A 175 -21.05 15.42 -25.64
N ALA A 176 -21.88 14.50 -25.15
CA ALA A 176 -23.27 14.78 -24.80
C ALA A 176 -23.40 15.70 -23.57
N LYS A 177 -22.51 15.56 -22.58
CA LYS A 177 -22.43 16.49 -21.44
C LYS A 177 -22.00 17.88 -21.89
N ASP A 178 -21.07 17.97 -22.82
CA ASP A 178 -20.60 19.24 -23.39
C ASP A 178 -21.66 19.91 -24.29
N ALA A 179 -22.47 19.11 -25.00
CA ALA A 179 -23.60 19.60 -25.80
C ALA A 179 -24.75 20.15 -24.94
N ASP A 180 -25.05 19.54 -23.80
CA ASP A 180 -25.99 20.10 -22.82
C ASP A 180 -25.44 21.36 -22.13
N ALA A 181 -24.11 21.48 -21.98
CA ALA A 181 -23.46 22.69 -21.48
C ALA A 181 -23.47 23.85 -22.51
N ALA A 182 -23.54 23.55 -23.80
CA ALA A 182 -23.55 24.55 -24.89
C ALA A 182 -24.91 25.27 -25.04
N LYS A 183 -26.02 24.73 -24.50
CA LYS A 183 -27.29 25.44 -24.42
C LYS A 183 -27.26 26.36 -23.20
N ALA A 184 -26.84 27.61 -23.42
CA ALA A 184 -26.77 28.61 -22.35
C ALA A 184 -28.08 28.63 -21.54
N PRO A 185 -28.03 28.46 -20.20
CA PRO A 185 -29.23 28.39 -19.36
C PRO A 185 -30.03 29.69 -19.51
N THR A 186 -31.32 29.57 -19.80
CA THR A 186 -32.20 30.73 -19.97
C THR A 186 -32.31 31.51 -18.67
N GLU A 187 -32.52 32.83 -18.77
CA GLU A 187 -32.52 33.74 -17.61
C GLU A 187 -33.50 33.28 -16.50
N ALA A 188 -34.66 32.74 -16.89
CA ALA A 188 -35.63 32.18 -15.97
C ALA A 188 -35.09 30.99 -15.16
N GLU A 189 -34.24 30.17 -15.76
CA GLU A 189 -33.63 29.02 -15.09
C GLU A 189 -32.46 29.46 -14.19
N LEU A 190 -31.70 30.47 -14.60
CA LEU A 190 -30.68 31.10 -13.74
C LEU A 190 -31.31 31.72 -12.49
N ARG A 191 -32.44 32.41 -12.62
CA ARG A 191 -33.19 32.96 -11.47
C ARG A 191 -33.66 31.86 -10.52
N ARG A 192 -34.25 30.78 -11.04
CA ARG A 192 -34.64 29.61 -10.23
C ARG A 192 -33.46 28.97 -9.50
N ARG A 193 -32.29 28.87 -10.15
CA ARG A 193 -31.07 28.34 -9.52
C ARG A 193 -30.55 29.27 -8.43
N LEU A 194 -30.65 30.58 -8.62
CA LEU A 194 -30.27 31.57 -7.62
C LEU A 194 -31.19 31.52 -6.40
N ASP A 195 -32.50 31.38 -6.60
CA ASP A 195 -33.47 31.27 -5.49
C ASP A 195 -33.21 30.02 -4.66
N LYS A 196 -33.02 28.86 -5.30
CA LYS A 196 -32.65 27.61 -4.60
C LYS A 196 -31.32 27.74 -3.83
N ARG A 197 -30.34 28.46 -4.38
CA ARG A 197 -29.07 28.72 -3.69
C ARG A 197 -29.27 29.60 -2.46
N ARG A 198 -30.13 30.62 -2.52
CA ARG A 198 -30.42 31.49 -1.38
C ARG A 198 -31.13 30.73 -0.26
N GLU A 199 -32.09 29.88 -0.62
CA GLU A 199 -32.77 28.99 0.32
C GLU A 199 -31.77 28.02 0.99
N HIS A 200 -30.89 27.40 0.20
CA HIS A 200 -29.87 26.51 0.74
C HIS A 200 -28.86 27.24 1.65
N LEU A 201 -28.41 28.44 1.27
CA LEU A 201 -27.52 29.25 2.10
C LEU A 201 -28.19 29.70 3.41
N THR A 202 -29.50 29.90 3.39
CA THR A 202 -30.27 30.23 4.61
C THR A 202 -30.31 29.03 5.55
N GLY A 203 -30.58 27.83 5.04
CA GLY A 203 -30.51 26.59 5.82
C GLY A 203 -29.11 26.34 6.40
N VAL A 204 -28.06 26.51 5.60
CA VAL A 204 -26.67 26.38 6.07
C VAL A 204 -26.33 27.42 7.15
N ARG A 205 -26.83 28.66 7.03
CA ARG A 205 -26.63 29.68 8.07
C ARG A 205 -27.32 29.28 9.38
N ASP A 206 -28.55 28.79 9.30
CA ASP A 206 -29.33 28.43 10.47
C ASP A 206 -28.73 27.20 11.17
N GLU A 207 -28.29 26.21 10.41
CA GLU A 207 -27.56 25.03 10.90
C GLU A 207 -26.20 25.41 11.53
N LEU A 208 -25.42 26.28 10.87
CA LEU A 208 -24.18 26.80 11.44
C LEU A 208 -24.43 27.62 12.72
N GLY A 209 -25.55 28.34 12.81
CA GLY A 209 -25.94 29.06 14.02
C GLY A 209 -26.24 28.12 15.20
N GLU A 210 -26.80 26.95 14.92
CA GLU A 210 -27.03 25.90 15.92
C GLU A 210 -25.73 25.18 16.31
N GLU A 211 -24.89 24.85 15.33
CA GLU A 211 -23.60 24.18 15.57
C GLU A 211 -22.54 25.09 16.24
N LEU A 212 -22.61 26.40 16.02
CA LEU A 212 -21.74 27.41 16.65
C LEU A 212 -22.28 27.90 17.99
N ASP A 213 -23.27 27.25 18.61
CA ASP A 213 -23.64 27.53 20.00
C ASP A 213 -22.54 27.02 20.95
N VAL A 214 -21.45 27.81 21.00
CA VAL A 214 -20.24 27.61 21.81
C VAL A 214 -20.59 27.38 23.28
N LYS A 215 -21.75 27.86 23.73
CA LYS A 215 -22.24 27.70 25.09
C LYS A 215 -22.64 26.24 25.37
N LYS A 216 -23.36 25.58 24.46
CA LYS A 216 -23.74 24.15 24.60
C LYS A 216 -22.53 23.24 24.43
N GLN A 217 -21.69 23.48 23.43
CA GLN A 217 -20.48 22.69 23.23
C GLN A 217 -19.48 22.89 24.38
N GLY A 218 -19.36 24.11 24.91
CA GLY A 218 -18.54 24.42 26.08
C GLY A 218 -19.03 23.74 27.35
N GLN A 219 -20.34 23.66 27.58
CA GLN A 219 -20.93 22.94 28.71
C GLN A 219 -20.67 21.44 28.61
N ALA A 220 -20.88 20.82 27.44
CA ALA A 220 -20.59 19.40 27.24
C ALA A 220 -19.09 19.06 27.42
N LEU A 221 -18.19 19.93 26.97
CA LEU A 221 -16.75 19.79 27.19
C LEU A 221 -16.37 19.95 28.66
N LEU A 222 -16.97 20.92 29.36
CA LEU A 222 -16.76 21.14 30.79
C LEU A 222 -17.25 19.94 31.62
N GLU A 223 -18.41 19.38 31.31
CA GLU A 223 -18.95 18.19 31.99
C GLU A 223 -18.06 16.98 31.77
N THR A 224 -17.66 16.72 30.52
CA THR A 224 -16.76 15.60 30.19
C THR A 224 -15.39 15.76 30.86
N ALA A 225 -14.87 16.99 30.94
CA ALA A 225 -13.62 17.28 31.62
C ALA A 225 -13.73 17.05 33.14
N ASN A 226 -14.83 17.47 33.76
CA ASN A 226 -15.02 17.32 35.20
C ASN A 226 -15.19 15.84 35.59
N GLN A 227 -15.91 15.07 34.77
CA GLN A 227 -16.09 13.63 34.96
C GLN A 227 -14.75 12.87 34.89
N LYS A 228 -13.94 13.13 33.86
CA LYS A 228 -12.60 12.50 33.73
C LYS A 228 -11.63 12.92 34.83
N LEU A 229 -11.76 14.13 35.36
CA LEU A 229 -10.94 14.61 36.45
C LEU A 229 -11.31 13.93 37.78
N GLN A 230 -12.60 13.65 37.99
CA GLN A 230 -13.07 12.84 39.12
C GLN A 230 -12.60 11.38 39.01
N GLU A 231 -12.75 10.74 37.85
CA GLU A 231 -12.23 9.39 37.60
C GLU A 231 -10.71 9.31 37.86
N GLY A 232 -9.95 10.31 37.42
CA GLY A 232 -8.51 10.40 37.67
C GLY A 232 -8.18 10.58 39.17
N ARG A 233 -9.00 11.32 39.91
CA ARG A 233 -8.86 11.49 41.37
C ARG A 233 -9.17 10.20 42.12
N GLU A 234 -10.22 9.49 41.75
CA GLU A 234 -10.58 8.21 42.36
C GLU A 234 -9.52 7.14 42.07
N PHE A 235 -9.03 7.08 40.83
CA PHE A 235 -7.94 6.17 40.46
C PHE A 235 -6.65 6.48 41.23
N ALA A 236 -6.29 7.76 41.36
CA ALA A 236 -5.13 8.17 42.15
C ALA A 236 -5.34 7.84 43.63
N ALA A 237 -6.49 8.17 44.22
CA ALA A 237 -6.80 7.86 45.61
C ALA A 237 -6.75 6.36 45.91
N ALA A 238 -7.29 5.51 45.02
CA ALA A 238 -7.20 4.05 45.13
C ALA A 238 -5.75 3.55 45.05
N LYS A 239 -4.92 4.14 44.18
CA LYS A 239 -3.50 3.81 44.05
C LYS A 239 -2.68 4.24 45.28
N PHE A 240 -2.97 5.40 45.88
CA PHE A 240 -2.30 5.88 47.09
C PHE A 240 -2.73 5.11 48.33
N ALA A 241 -4.03 4.77 48.45
CA ALA A 241 -4.54 3.92 49.51
C ALA A 241 -3.94 2.50 49.47
N ALA A 242 -3.75 1.94 48.27
CA ALA A 242 -3.06 0.66 48.07
C ALA A 242 -1.54 0.71 48.36
N ALA A 243 -0.93 1.90 48.35
CA ALA A 243 0.49 2.11 48.61
C ALA A 243 0.82 2.43 50.08
N GLY A 244 -0.20 2.64 50.94
CA GLY A 244 -0.01 2.82 52.39
C GLY A 244 0.61 4.16 52.82
N GLU A 245 0.67 5.15 51.94
CA GLU A 245 1.31 6.46 52.18
C GLU A 245 0.28 7.60 52.11
N SER A 246 0.33 8.54 53.06
CA SER A 246 -0.60 9.68 53.09
C SER A 246 -0.23 10.73 52.03
N VAL A 247 -1.25 11.17 51.28
CA VAL A 247 -1.10 12.16 50.21
C VAL A 247 -0.70 13.51 50.81
N PRO A 248 0.39 14.16 50.35
CA PRO A 248 0.72 15.52 50.77
C PRO A 248 -0.41 16.49 50.41
N GLU A 249 -0.83 17.35 51.34
CA GLU A 249 -1.99 18.28 51.16
C GLU A 249 -1.96 19.05 49.82
N ASP A 250 -0.75 19.40 49.36
CA ASP A 250 -0.52 20.22 48.18
C ASP A 250 -0.29 19.42 46.87
N PHE A 251 -0.53 18.12 46.88
CA PHE A 251 -0.36 17.25 45.72
C PHE A 251 -1.45 17.51 44.66
N THR A 252 -2.69 17.69 45.11
CA THR A 252 -3.85 17.87 44.21
C THR A 252 -3.80 19.21 43.48
N GLY A 253 -3.33 20.27 44.13
CA GLY A 253 -3.13 21.59 43.52
C GLY A 253 -2.04 21.59 42.45
N ARG A 254 -0.91 20.92 42.71
CA ARG A 254 0.19 20.78 41.75
C ARG A 254 -0.16 19.88 40.57
N LEU A 255 -0.95 18.83 40.78
CA LEU A 255 -1.41 17.97 39.69
C LEU A 255 -2.41 18.72 38.78
N ALA A 256 -3.36 19.45 39.37
CA ALA A 256 -4.36 20.23 38.61
C ALA A 256 -3.70 21.31 37.74
N ALA A 257 -2.65 21.98 38.25
CA ALA A 257 -1.89 22.97 37.49
C ALA A 257 -1.23 22.35 36.24
N ARG A 258 -0.65 21.14 36.34
CA ARG A 258 0.01 20.48 35.21
C ARG A 258 -0.95 19.84 34.22
N TRP A 259 -2.13 19.41 34.68
CA TRP A 259 -3.15 18.84 33.80
C TRP A 259 -3.84 19.90 32.93
N LYS A 260 -3.90 21.16 33.38
CA LYS A 260 -4.42 22.27 32.56
C LYS A 260 -3.63 22.47 31.26
N ASP A 261 -2.30 22.38 31.31
CA ASP A 261 -1.43 22.52 30.13
C ASP A 261 -1.49 21.29 29.22
N LEU A 262 -1.64 20.09 29.80
CA LEU A 262 -1.74 18.84 29.05
C LEU A 262 -3.12 18.64 28.39
N VAL A 263 -4.20 19.12 29.00
CA VAL A 263 -5.55 19.11 28.41
C VAL A 263 -5.63 20.08 27.23
N ALA A 264 -4.97 21.24 27.31
CA ALA A 264 -4.83 22.17 26.18
C ALA A 264 -4.08 21.50 25.00
N PHE A 265 -3.04 20.71 25.30
CA PHE A 265 -2.28 19.97 24.28
C PHE A 265 -3.08 18.79 23.69
N ALA A 266 -3.84 18.05 24.51
CA ALA A 266 -4.69 16.94 24.06
C ALA A 266 -5.88 17.43 23.21
N ALA A 267 -6.47 18.57 23.54
CA ALA A 267 -7.52 19.20 22.73
C ALA A 267 -6.98 19.63 21.35
N ALA A 268 -5.77 20.20 21.30
CA ALA A 268 -5.11 20.54 20.03
C ALA A 268 -4.76 19.29 19.19
N ALA A 269 -4.34 18.20 19.84
CA ALA A 269 -4.05 16.93 19.16
C ALA A 269 -5.32 16.27 18.58
N ALA A 270 -6.45 16.34 19.28
CA ALA A 270 -7.72 15.81 18.78
C ALA A 270 -8.20 16.57 17.53
N VAL A 271 -8.08 17.90 17.53
CA VAL A 271 -8.38 18.73 16.35
C VAL A 271 -7.45 18.41 15.18
N PHE A 272 -6.16 18.19 15.44
CA PHE A 272 -5.19 17.82 14.42
C PHE A 272 -5.50 16.45 13.80
N VAL A 273 -5.90 15.45 14.59
CA VAL A 273 -6.26 14.11 14.09
C VAL A 273 -7.53 14.15 13.25
N VAL A 274 -8.54 14.96 13.62
CA VAL A 274 -9.76 15.14 12.81
C VAL A 274 -9.45 15.86 11.49
N ALA A 275 -8.59 16.88 11.51
CA ALA A 275 -8.14 17.58 10.31
C ALA A 275 -7.34 16.65 9.37
N LEU A 276 -6.44 15.83 9.93
CA LEU A 276 -5.64 14.86 9.17
C LEU A 276 -6.52 13.78 8.53
N ARG A 277 -7.53 13.29 9.26
CA ARG A 277 -8.49 12.29 8.75
C ARG A 277 -9.36 12.86 7.62
N LYS A 278 -9.69 14.15 7.66
CA LYS A 278 -10.46 14.84 6.60
C LYS A 278 -9.60 15.13 5.36
N LEU A 279 -8.28 15.28 5.52
CA LEU A 279 -7.34 15.53 4.42
C LEU A 279 -6.93 14.24 3.67
N LEU A 280 -6.87 13.11 4.38
CA LEU A 280 -6.51 11.80 3.82
C LEU A 280 -7.70 11.06 3.17
N LYS A 281 -8.93 11.52 3.40
CA LYS A 281 -10.10 11.12 2.61
C LYS A 281 -10.26 12.06 1.41
N LYS A 282 -9.45 11.85 0.38
CA LYS A 282 -9.68 12.38 -0.97
C LYS A 282 -9.60 11.23 -1.95
#